data_AF-A0A248TB70-F1
#
_entry.id   AF-A0A248TB70-F1
#
_cell.length_a   1.000
_cell.length_b   1.000
_cell.length_c   1.000
_cell.angle_alpha   90.00
_cell.angle_beta   90.00
_cell.angle_gamma   90.00
#
_symmetry.space_group_name_H-M   'P 1'
#
loop_
_entity.id
_entity.type
_entity.pdbx_description
1 polymer ?
#
loop_
_entity_poly.entity_id
_entity_poly.type
_entity_poly.pdbx_seq_one_letter_code
_entity_poly.pdbx_strand_id
1 'polypeptide(L)'
;ADGKSRDKAIHQARLRHFCRICGNPFKSDGHNRRYPVHGPVDAKTQSLFRKKEKRVTSWPDLIARVFRIDVKADIDSIHPTEFCHNCWGIMYRKFSGAPCEVYFPRKATTEWHPHTPSCDICLPANRGLKRKRHQPNVQLSKKLKTVLNQARRDRQRKRAQARVSSKEVMKKISNCSKIHLSTKLLAVDFPAHFVKSISCQICEHILADPVETSCKHVFCRICILRCLKVMGSYCPSCRYPCFPTDLESPVKSFLNILNSLMVKCPAQECNEEVSLEKYNHHVSSHKESKEALVHVNKGGRPRQHLLSLTRRAQKHRLRELKVQVKEFADKEEGGDVKSVCLTLFLLALRARNEHRQADELEAIMQGRGSGLQPAVCLAIRVNTFLSCSQYHKMYRTVKAITGRQIFQPLHALRNAEKVLLPGYHPFEWQPPLKNVSSRTDVGIIDGLSGLASSVDEYPVDTIAKRFRYDSALVSALMDMEEDILEGMRSQDLEDYLNGPFTVVVKESCDGMGDVSEKHGSGPAVPEKAVRFSFTVMRITIDHGSQNVKVFEEPKPNSELCCKPLCLMLADESDHETLTAILSPLIAEREAMKSSELMLEMGGILRTFKFIFRGTGYDEK
;
A
#
# COMPACT_ATOMS: atom_id res chain seq x y z
N ALA A 1 -46.69 15.87 49.03
CA ALA A 1 -45.69 15.07 48.28
C ALA A 1 -45.24 15.71 46.94
N ASP A 2 -45.86 16.81 46.46
CA ASP A 2 -45.64 17.35 45.10
C ASP A 2 -44.47 18.35 44.94
N GLY A 3 -43.81 18.79 46.03
CA GLY A 3 -42.68 19.73 45.93
C GLY A 3 -41.41 19.11 45.35
N LYS A 4 -41.10 17.86 45.75
CA LYS A 4 -39.85 17.17 45.36
C LYS A 4 -39.75 16.85 43.86
N SER A 5 -40.88 16.68 43.16
CA SER A 5 -40.89 16.41 41.70
C SER A 5 -40.67 17.68 40.89
N ARG A 6 -41.24 18.80 41.34
CA ARG A 6 -41.08 20.13 40.71
C ARG A 6 -39.65 20.64 40.84
N ASP A 7 -39.01 20.47 41.99
CA ASP A 7 -37.64 20.94 42.22
C ASP A 7 -36.62 20.15 41.39
N LYS A 8 -36.81 18.83 41.23
CA LYS A 8 -36.00 18.00 40.32
C LYS A 8 -36.17 18.42 38.85
N ALA A 9 -37.39 18.77 38.43
CA ALA A 9 -37.63 19.26 37.06
C ALA A 9 -36.99 20.65 36.81
N ILE A 10 -36.99 21.53 37.82
CA ILE A 10 -36.32 22.84 37.76
C ILE A 10 -34.80 22.65 37.70
N HIS A 11 -34.25 21.75 38.50
CA HIS A 11 -32.84 21.40 38.47
C HIS A 11 -32.42 20.87 37.09
N GLN A 12 -33.17 19.90 36.55
CA GLN A 12 -32.91 19.36 35.21
C GLN A 12 -33.00 20.42 34.10
N ALA A 13 -33.94 21.36 34.22
CA ALA A 13 -34.03 22.50 33.30
C ALA A 13 -32.80 23.43 33.40
N ARG A 14 -32.27 23.63 34.61
CA ARG A 14 -31.06 24.44 34.83
C ARG A 14 -29.79 23.74 34.33
N LEU A 15 -29.67 22.43 34.45
CA LEU A 15 -28.53 21.67 33.92
C LEU A 15 -28.30 21.92 32.42
N ARG A 16 -29.39 22.11 31.64
CA ARG A 16 -29.32 22.45 30.21
C ARG A 16 -28.67 23.81 29.90
N HIS A 17 -28.50 24.66 30.91
CA HIS A 17 -27.83 25.94 30.76
C HIS A 17 -26.33 25.87 31.03
N PHE A 18 -25.78 24.71 31.38
CA PHE A 18 -24.35 24.55 31.66
C PHE A 18 -23.65 23.63 30.68
N CYS A 19 -22.36 23.88 30.47
CA CYS A 19 -21.49 23.01 29.68
C CYS A 19 -21.05 21.79 30.50
N ARG A 20 -21.25 20.57 29.97
CA ARG A 20 -20.83 19.31 30.61
C ARG A 20 -19.32 19.23 30.90
N ILE A 21 -18.49 19.83 30.04
CA ILE A 21 -17.03 19.69 30.07
C ILE A 21 -16.38 20.73 30.99
N CYS A 22 -16.79 22.00 30.92
CA CYS A 22 -16.15 23.09 31.67
C CYS A 22 -17.00 23.69 32.79
N GLY A 23 -18.26 23.28 32.95
CA GLY A 23 -19.14 23.77 33.99
C GLY A 23 -19.61 25.23 33.83
N ASN A 24 -19.20 25.93 32.77
CA ASN A 24 -19.60 27.32 32.55
C ASN A 24 -21.05 27.41 32.02
N PRO A 25 -21.83 28.42 32.46
CA PRO A 25 -23.15 28.68 31.91
C PRO A 25 -23.06 29.15 30.45
N PHE A 26 -24.02 28.75 29.62
CA PHE A 26 -24.15 29.27 28.27
C PHE A 26 -24.60 30.74 28.31
N LYS A 27 -23.89 31.62 27.60
CA LYS A 27 -24.30 33.03 27.45
C LYS A 27 -25.64 33.11 26.69
N SER A 28 -26.48 34.08 27.07
CA SER A 28 -27.84 34.30 26.56
C SER A 28 -27.91 34.76 25.11
N ASP A 29 -26.78 35.19 24.54
CA ASP A 29 -26.72 35.72 23.17
C ASP A 29 -26.82 34.57 22.16
N GLY A 30 -27.81 34.64 21.27
CA GLY A 30 -28.20 33.58 20.32
C GLY A 30 -27.16 33.15 19.27
N HIS A 31 -25.89 33.52 19.43
CA HIS A 31 -24.80 33.26 18.48
C HIS A 31 -23.82 32.17 18.94
N ASN A 32 -23.97 31.57 20.13
CA ASN A 32 -23.07 30.49 20.59
C ASN A 32 -23.59 29.09 20.19
N ARG A 33 -22.83 28.42 19.31
CA ARG A 33 -23.07 27.01 18.94
C ARG A 33 -22.92 26.08 20.14
N ARG A 34 -23.84 25.12 20.27
CA ARG A 34 -23.85 24.07 21.29
C ARG A 34 -23.73 22.71 20.61
N TYR A 35 -23.01 21.80 21.27
CA TYR A 35 -22.72 20.47 20.72
C TYR A 35 -23.24 19.39 21.67
N PRO A 36 -23.84 18.31 21.16
CA PRO A 36 -24.36 17.24 22.00
C PRO A 36 -23.20 16.41 22.58
N VAL A 37 -23.34 15.98 23.83
CA VAL A 37 -22.34 15.12 24.49
C VAL A 37 -22.37 13.68 23.95
N HIS A 38 -23.52 13.23 23.45
CA HIS A 38 -23.74 11.89 22.91
C HIS A 38 -24.10 11.91 21.42
N GLY A 39 -23.87 10.79 20.73
CA GLY A 39 -24.19 10.61 19.30
C GLY A 39 -23.00 10.81 18.37
N PRO A 40 -23.19 10.69 17.05
CA PRO A 40 -22.12 10.83 16.08
C PRO A 40 -21.72 12.28 15.94
N VAL A 41 -20.45 12.48 15.64
CA VAL A 41 -19.93 13.80 15.28
C VAL A 41 -20.67 14.28 14.03
N ASP A 42 -21.18 15.52 14.05
CA ASP A 42 -21.93 16.08 12.93
C ASP A 42 -21.06 16.11 11.65
N ALA A 43 -21.68 15.93 10.48
CA ALA A 43 -20.96 15.81 9.20
C ALA A 43 -20.05 17.02 8.92
N LYS A 44 -20.44 18.21 9.40
CA LYS A 44 -19.69 19.46 9.27
C LYS A 44 -18.46 19.48 10.19
N THR A 45 -18.53 18.91 11.39
CA THR A 45 -17.36 18.71 12.25
C THR A 45 -16.50 17.54 11.75
N GLN A 46 -17.08 16.44 11.24
CA GLN A 46 -16.31 15.32 10.69
C GLN A 46 -15.47 15.69 9.46
N SER A 47 -15.97 16.58 8.59
CA SER A 47 -15.22 17.05 7.42
C SER A 47 -13.97 17.85 7.79
N LEU A 48 -13.90 18.38 9.02
CA LEU A 48 -12.80 19.18 9.51
C LEU A 48 -11.63 18.36 10.09
N PHE A 49 -11.77 17.03 10.26
CA PHE A 49 -10.71 16.15 10.79
C PHE A 49 -9.89 15.45 9.69
N ARG A 50 -8.56 15.28 9.88
CA ARG A 50 -7.65 14.62 8.90
C ARG A 50 -7.98 13.12 8.73
N LYS A 51 -7.62 12.55 7.56
CA LYS A 51 -7.91 11.16 7.12
C LYS A 51 -7.59 10.04 8.13
N LYS A 52 -6.60 10.20 9.02
CA LYS A 52 -6.25 9.18 10.05
C LYS A 52 -7.22 9.12 11.24
N GLU A 53 -8.06 10.15 11.44
CA GLU A 53 -8.95 10.26 12.61
C GLU A 53 -10.44 10.18 12.28
N LYS A 54 -10.81 9.97 11.01
CA LYS A 54 -12.17 9.60 10.57
C LYS A 54 -12.68 8.26 11.14
N ARG A 55 -11.88 7.55 11.93
CA ARG A 55 -12.28 6.31 12.63
C ARG A 55 -13.09 6.56 13.90
N VAL A 56 -13.02 7.76 14.50
CA VAL A 56 -13.80 8.09 15.69
C VAL A 56 -15.10 8.73 15.26
N THR A 57 -16.18 7.96 15.30
CA THR A 57 -17.48 8.37 14.78
C THR A 57 -18.38 9.02 15.83
N SER A 58 -18.02 8.96 17.12
CA SER A 58 -18.89 9.38 18.24
C SER A 58 -18.31 10.51 19.11
N TRP A 59 -19.17 11.41 19.59
CA TRP A 59 -18.82 12.46 20.56
C TRP A 59 -18.26 11.90 21.88
N PRO A 60 -18.82 10.84 22.49
CA PRO A 60 -18.27 10.26 23.71
C PRO A 60 -16.81 9.82 23.58
N ASP A 61 -16.43 9.21 22.46
CA ASP A 61 -15.06 8.75 22.25
C ASP A 61 -14.09 9.92 22.06
N LEU A 62 -14.50 11.00 21.40
CA LEU A 62 -13.69 12.22 21.27
C LEU A 62 -13.52 12.93 22.61
N ILE A 63 -14.59 13.04 23.40
CA ILE A 63 -14.57 13.70 24.72
C ILE A 63 -13.66 12.91 25.67
N ALA A 64 -13.78 11.59 25.72
CA ALA A 64 -12.91 10.73 26.51
C ALA A 64 -11.44 10.85 26.09
N ARG A 65 -11.15 10.92 24.78
CA ARG A 65 -9.78 11.01 24.27
C ARG A 65 -9.13 12.39 24.49
N VAL A 66 -9.91 13.47 24.42
CA VAL A 66 -9.38 14.84 24.57
C VAL A 66 -9.33 15.28 26.02
N PHE A 67 -10.40 15.04 26.78
CA PHE A 67 -10.61 15.57 28.13
C PHE A 67 -10.51 14.50 29.23
N ARG A 68 -10.39 13.21 28.89
CA ARG A 68 -10.42 12.09 29.84
C ARG A 68 -11.68 12.07 30.72
N ILE A 69 -12.80 12.55 30.17
CA ILE A 69 -14.12 12.50 30.82
C ILE A 69 -14.90 11.35 30.18
N ASP A 70 -15.32 10.38 31.00
CA ASP A 70 -16.28 9.38 30.55
C ASP A 70 -17.69 9.97 30.65
N VAL A 71 -18.31 10.12 29.48
CA VAL A 71 -19.69 10.60 29.36
C VAL A 71 -20.66 9.47 29.05
N LYS A 72 -20.20 8.24 28.78
CA LYS A 72 -21.09 7.13 28.39
C LYS A 72 -22.03 6.69 29.52
N ALA A 73 -21.64 6.95 30.78
CA ALA A 73 -22.44 6.68 31.97
C ALA A 73 -23.27 7.89 32.46
N ASP A 74 -23.31 8.99 31.71
CA ASP A 74 -24.03 10.20 32.12
C ASP A 74 -25.56 9.94 32.25
N ILE A 75 -26.13 10.47 33.33
CA ILE A 75 -27.57 10.44 33.61
C ILE A 75 -28.13 11.86 33.48
N ASP A 76 -29.13 12.06 32.60
CA ASP A 76 -29.76 13.36 32.26
C ASP A 76 -30.34 14.15 33.46
N SER A 77 -30.54 13.50 34.61
CA SER A 77 -31.04 14.14 35.84
C SER A 77 -29.92 14.70 36.73
N ILE A 78 -28.66 14.44 36.38
CA ILE A 78 -27.46 14.82 37.13
C ILE A 78 -26.51 15.61 36.24
N HIS A 79 -26.37 15.23 34.95
CA HIS A 79 -25.38 15.76 34.03
C HIS A 79 -26.01 16.62 32.92
N PRO A 80 -25.35 17.71 32.49
CA PRO A 80 -25.74 18.44 31.29
C PRO A 80 -25.56 17.60 30.02
N THR A 81 -26.47 17.75 29.06
CA THR A 81 -26.50 16.98 27.80
C THR A 81 -25.72 17.65 26.66
N GLU A 82 -25.21 18.88 26.87
CA GLU A 82 -24.55 19.72 25.86
C GLU A 82 -23.22 20.29 26.37
N PHE A 83 -22.32 20.61 25.44
CA PHE A 83 -21.06 21.32 25.73
C PHE A 83 -20.86 22.53 24.80
N CYS A 84 -20.02 23.47 25.24
CA CYS A 84 -19.88 24.79 24.60
C CYS A 84 -18.88 24.80 23.44
N HIS A 85 -19.03 25.80 22.57
CA HIS A 85 -18.13 26.03 21.44
C HIS A 85 -16.65 26.20 21.82
N ASN A 86 -16.33 26.73 23.00
CA ASN A 86 -14.94 26.85 23.45
C ASN A 86 -14.31 25.47 23.70
N CYS A 87 -15.05 24.55 24.33
CA CYS A 87 -14.62 23.16 24.50
C CYS A 87 -14.50 22.44 23.15
N TRP A 88 -15.42 22.71 22.22
CA TRP A 88 -15.30 22.24 20.83
C TRP A 88 -14.03 22.77 20.14
N GLY A 89 -13.72 24.07 20.28
CA GLY A 89 -12.54 24.69 19.70
C GLY A 89 -11.22 24.09 20.23
N ILE A 90 -11.16 23.75 21.52
CA ILE A 90 -10.02 23.04 22.11
C ILE A 90 -9.88 21.64 21.50
N MET A 91 -10.99 20.93 21.36
CA MET A 91 -11.03 19.62 20.72
C MET A 91 -10.53 19.70 19.27
N TYR A 92 -11.02 20.68 18.49
CA TYR A 92 -10.62 20.92 17.11
C TYR A 92 -9.13 21.23 16.97
N ARG A 93 -8.58 22.16 17.78
CA ARG A 93 -7.15 22.54 17.71
C ARG A 93 -6.22 21.35 17.99
N LYS A 94 -6.58 20.48 18.95
CA LYS A 94 -5.80 19.29 19.30
C LYS A 94 -5.70 18.27 18.15
N PHE A 95 -6.71 18.21 17.28
CA PHE A 95 -6.74 17.33 16.11
C PHE A 95 -6.28 18.01 14.80
N SER A 96 -6.05 19.33 14.82
CA SER A 96 -5.65 20.11 13.63
C SER A 96 -4.13 20.22 13.43
N GLY A 97 -3.30 19.80 14.41
CA GLY A 97 -1.84 19.71 14.27
C GLY A 97 -1.05 21.03 14.38
N ALA A 98 -1.65 22.11 14.91
CA ALA A 98 -0.91 23.33 15.25
C ALA A 98 -0.15 23.14 16.58
N PRO A 99 1.11 23.63 16.73
CA PRO A 99 1.81 23.57 18.01
C PRO A 99 1.06 24.44 19.02
N CYS A 100 0.65 23.87 20.14
CA CYS A 100 0.10 24.66 21.24
C CYS A 100 0.30 23.93 22.56
N GLU A 101 1.05 24.55 23.47
CA GLU A 101 0.89 24.32 24.90
C GLU A 101 -0.51 24.82 25.28
N VAL A 102 -1.48 23.91 25.30
CA VAL A 102 -2.84 24.28 25.70
C VAL A 102 -2.88 24.38 27.22
N TYR A 103 -2.72 25.60 27.73
CA TYR A 103 -3.06 25.92 29.12
C TYR A 103 -4.57 25.71 29.32
N PHE A 104 -4.94 24.60 29.96
CA PHE A 104 -6.29 24.38 30.47
C PHE A 104 -6.39 25.09 31.83
N PRO A 105 -7.25 26.10 32.04
CA PRO A 105 -7.22 26.88 33.29
C PRO A 105 -7.68 26.10 34.53
N ARG A 106 -8.04 24.82 34.42
CA ARG A 106 -8.51 23.99 35.54
C ARG A 106 -8.02 22.55 35.41
N LYS A 107 -7.25 22.08 36.39
CA LYS A 107 -6.76 20.69 36.49
C LYS A 107 -7.81 19.69 36.99
N ALA A 108 -9.03 20.13 37.34
CA ALA A 108 -10.07 19.27 37.91
C ALA A 108 -11.28 19.13 36.97
N THR A 109 -11.73 17.89 36.76
CA THR A 109 -13.00 17.57 36.11
C THR A 109 -14.17 18.17 36.91
N THR A 110 -15.11 18.83 36.24
CA THR A 110 -16.32 19.33 36.91
C THR A 110 -17.14 18.16 37.44
N GLU A 111 -17.32 18.09 38.75
CA GLU A 111 -18.15 17.09 39.42
C GLU A 111 -19.62 17.54 39.45
N TRP A 112 -20.51 16.66 38.98
CA TRP A 112 -21.95 16.90 38.92
C TRP A 112 -22.66 16.03 39.95
N HIS A 113 -23.50 16.66 40.77
CA HIS A 113 -24.19 16.00 41.89
C HIS A 113 -25.71 16.03 41.68
N PRO A 114 -26.45 15.00 42.12
CA PRO A 114 -27.92 15.03 42.13
C PRO A 114 -28.47 16.21 42.93
N HIS A 115 -29.68 16.66 42.60
CA HIS A 115 -30.33 17.77 43.31
C HIS A 115 -30.49 17.50 44.82
N THR A 116 -29.80 18.31 45.64
CA THR A 116 -29.95 18.40 47.09
C THR A 116 -30.57 19.76 47.49
N PRO A 117 -31.17 19.90 48.69
CA PRO A 117 -31.77 21.17 49.15
C PRO A 117 -30.80 22.37 49.19
N SER A 118 -29.49 22.10 49.20
CA SER A 118 -28.40 23.08 49.19
C SER A 118 -27.67 23.13 47.84
N CYS A 119 -28.34 22.81 46.74
CA CYS A 119 -27.71 22.73 45.41
C CYS A 119 -27.29 24.12 44.88
N ASP A 120 -25.98 24.30 44.63
CA ASP A 120 -25.38 25.55 44.13
C ASP A 120 -25.92 26.00 42.77
N ILE A 121 -26.38 25.06 41.94
CA ILE A 121 -27.03 25.32 40.64
C ILE A 121 -28.43 25.91 40.84
N CYS A 122 -29.10 25.56 41.96
CA CYS A 122 -30.44 26.01 42.29
C CYS A 122 -30.46 27.28 43.17
N LEU A 123 -29.41 27.52 43.96
CA LEU A 123 -29.28 28.62 44.95
C LEU A 123 -29.30 30.07 44.45
N PRO A 124 -28.95 30.46 43.20
CA PRO A 124 -28.86 31.88 42.84
C PRO A 124 -30.19 32.65 42.85
N ALA A 125 -31.33 31.96 42.97
CA ALA A 125 -32.66 32.55 42.88
C ALA A 125 -33.28 33.00 44.22
N ASN A 126 -32.64 32.72 45.37
CA ASN A 126 -33.28 32.87 46.69
C ASN A 126 -32.74 34.02 47.58
N ARG A 127 -31.89 34.93 47.08
CA ARG A 127 -31.49 36.12 47.84
C ARG A 127 -31.69 37.42 47.06
N GLY A 128 -32.69 38.18 47.48
CA GLY A 128 -32.75 39.64 47.32
C GLY A 128 -33.69 40.14 46.23
N LEU A 129 -34.95 40.41 46.59
CA LEU A 129 -35.57 41.74 46.49
C LEU A 129 -36.94 41.70 47.20
N LYS A 130 -36.94 42.12 48.47
CA LYS A 130 -38.15 42.55 49.20
C LYS A 130 -38.43 44.02 48.86
N ARG A 131 -39.73 44.36 48.82
CA ARG A 131 -40.42 45.68 48.74
C ARG A 131 -40.83 46.08 47.31
N LYS A 132 -42.06 46.52 47.02
CA LYS A 132 -43.19 47.04 47.82
C LYS A 132 -44.52 46.46 47.28
N ARG A 133 -45.47 46.18 48.17
CA ARG A 133 -46.89 45.97 47.84
C ARG A 133 -47.50 47.29 47.36
N HIS A 134 -48.24 47.24 46.27
CA HIS A 134 -49.51 47.97 46.13
C HIS A 134 -50.55 46.99 45.57
N GLN A 135 -51.66 46.85 46.28
CA GLN A 135 -52.88 46.22 45.78
C GLN A 135 -53.78 47.32 45.19
N PRO A 136 -54.69 46.98 44.26
CA PRO A 136 -56.05 46.62 44.68
C PRO A 136 -56.68 45.43 43.92
N ASN A 137 -57.11 44.45 44.71
CA ASN A 137 -58.48 43.92 44.89
C ASN A 137 -59.43 43.47 43.73
N VAL A 138 -60.10 42.32 44.02
CA VAL A 138 -61.46 41.82 43.66
C VAL A 138 -61.76 41.10 42.31
N GLN A 139 -61.94 39.76 42.45
CA GLN A 139 -62.94 38.79 41.89
C GLN A 139 -63.08 38.44 40.38
N LEU A 140 -63.60 37.20 40.21
CA LEU A 140 -64.16 36.50 39.02
C LEU A 140 -63.14 35.65 38.21
N SER A 141 -63.41 34.42 37.75
CA SER A 141 -64.57 33.52 37.85
C SER A 141 -64.21 32.09 37.40
N LYS A 142 -65.05 31.12 37.79
CA LYS A 142 -64.92 29.65 37.67
C LYS A 142 -64.95 29.02 36.24
N LYS A 143 -64.52 29.68 35.16
CA LYS A 143 -64.67 29.15 33.78
C LYS A 143 -63.42 28.54 33.09
N LEU A 144 -62.29 28.38 33.79
CA LEU A 144 -61.02 27.92 33.17
C LEU A 144 -60.57 26.48 33.51
N LYS A 145 -61.32 25.74 34.33
CA LYS A 145 -60.97 24.36 34.71
C LYS A 145 -61.45 23.29 33.73
N THR A 146 -62.47 23.57 32.92
CA THR A 146 -63.09 22.59 32.00
C THR A 146 -62.33 22.50 30.66
N VAL A 147 -61.80 23.62 30.16
CA VAL A 147 -61.05 23.69 28.88
C VAL A 147 -59.67 23.03 28.98
N LEU A 148 -59.03 23.07 30.15
CA LEU A 148 -57.71 22.46 30.36
C LEU A 148 -57.74 20.91 30.39
N ASN A 149 -58.87 20.33 30.83
CA ASN A 149 -59.06 18.88 30.86
C ASN A 149 -59.43 18.32 29.47
N GLN A 150 -60.19 19.07 28.67
CA GLN A 150 -60.45 18.75 27.26
C GLN A 150 -59.15 18.78 26.44
N ALA A 151 -58.33 19.82 26.61
CA ALA A 151 -57.04 19.97 25.93
C ALA A 151 -56.01 18.90 26.33
N ARG A 152 -56.06 18.37 27.56
CA ARG A 152 -55.23 17.23 27.99
C ARG A 152 -55.68 15.92 27.34
N ARG A 153 -56.99 15.67 27.27
CA ARG A 153 -57.57 14.49 26.59
C ARG A 153 -57.30 14.55 25.08
N ASP A 154 -57.42 15.71 24.45
CA ASP A 154 -57.14 15.90 23.02
C ASP A 154 -55.64 15.79 22.69
N ARG A 155 -54.74 16.28 23.56
CA ARG A 155 -53.29 16.03 23.41
C ARG A 155 -52.92 14.56 23.59
N GLN A 156 -53.58 13.84 24.49
CA GLN A 156 -53.40 12.39 24.63
C GLN A 156 -53.97 11.64 23.41
N ARG A 157 -55.13 12.04 22.88
CA ARG A 157 -55.72 11.48 21.66
C ARG A 157 -54.84 11.72 20.42
N LYS A 158 -54.31 12.94 20.24
CA LYS A 158 -53.37 13.27 19.14
C LYS A 158 -52.02 12.54 19.27
N ARG A 159 -51.48 12.35 20.48
CA ARG A 159 -50.27 11.53 20.72
C ARG A 159 -50.51 10.03 20.50
N ALA A 160 -51.71 9.53 20.83
CA ALA A 160 -52.12 8.17 20.54
C ALA A 160 -52.29 7.96 19.02
N GLN A 161 -52.98 8.87 18.32
CA GLN A 161 -53.13 8.83 16.85
C GLN A 161 -51.79 8.92 16.10
N ALA A 162 -50.85 9.75 16.53
CA ALA A 162 -49.51 9.83 15.93
C ALA A 162 -48.65 8.56 16.19
N ARG A 163 -48.85 7.87 17.32
CA ARG A 163 -48.23 6.55 17.59
C ARG A 163 -48.86 5.45 16.74
N VAL A 164 -50.17 5.51 16.49
CA VAL A 164 -50.91 4.55 15.65
C VAL A 164 -50.48 4.71 14.17
N SER A 165 -50.42 5.95 13.65
CA SER A 165 -49.97 6.21 12.27
C SER A 165 -48.49 5.83 12.05
N SER A 166 -47.61 6.07 13.03
CA SER A 166 -46.20 5.64 12.95
C SER A 166 -46.05 4.11 12.99
N LYS A 167 -46.91 3.39 13.72
CA LYS A 167 -46.92 1.92 13.77
C LYS A 167 -47.37 1.29 12.44
N GLU A 168 -48.38 1.85 11.79
CA GLU A 168 -48.85 1.38 10.48
C GLU A 168 -47.79 1.58 9.39
N VAL A 169 -47.04 2.69 9.42
CA VAL A 169 -45.90 2.94 8.53
C VAL A 169 -44.77 1.93 8.79
N MET A 170 -44.45 1.61 10.05
CA MET A 170 -43.44 0.59 10.39
C MET A 170 -43.82 -0.83 9.92
N LYS A 171 -45.11 -1.18 9.97
CA LYS A 171 -45.63 -2.45 9.43
C LYS A 171 -45.49 -2.53 7.91
N LYS A 172 -45.75 -1.43 7.18
CA LYS A 172 -45.59 -1.36 5.72
C LYS A 172 -44.13 -1.45 5.27
N ILE A 173 -43.19 -0.86 6.02
CA ILE A 173 -41.74 -0.89 5.71
C ILE A 173 -41.15 -2.30 5.86
N SER A 174 -41.66 -3.08 6.82
CA SER A 174 -41.07 -4.37 7.17
C SER A 174 -41.66 -5.56 6.39
N ASN A 175 -42.94 -5.51 5.98
CA ASN A 175 -43.70 -6.59 5.30
C ASN A 175 -43.15 -8.01 5.58
N CYS A 176 -43.25 -8.41 6.84
CA CYS A 176 -42.62 -9.63 7.36
C CYS A 176 -43.56 -10.85 7.38
N SER A 177 -44.78 -10.75 6.85
CA SER A 177 -45.81 -11.81 6.90
C SER A 177 -45.36 -13.12 6.27
N LYS A 178 -44.44 -13.07 5.31
CA LYS A 178 -43.83 -14.24 4.66
C LYS A 178 -42.41 -14.59 5.17
N ILE A 179 -41.88 -13.85 6.15
CA ILE A 179 -40.47 -13.91 6.59
C ILE A 179 -40.35 -14.35 8.06
N HIS A 180 -41.31 -13.99 8.92
CA HIS A 180 -41.28 -14.32 10.34
C HIS A 180 -42.59 -14.99 10.75
N LEU A 181 -42.49 -15.93 11.70
CA LEU A 181 -43.64 -16.66 12.24
C LEU A 181 -44.57 -15.76 13.05
N SER A 182 -45.88 -15.85 12.80
CA SER A 182 -46.87 -15.16 13.61
C SER A 182 -46.94 -15.72 15.03
N THR A 183 -47.22 -14.86 16.02
CA THR A 183 -47.47 -15.27 17.41
C THR A 183 -48.74 -16.12 17.56
N LYS A 184 -49.63 -16.13 16.56
CA LYS A 184 -50.81 -17.01 16.50
C LYS A 184 -50.47 -18.48 16.28
N LEU A 185 -49.23 -18.79 15.91
CA LEU A 185 -48.74 -20.15 15.70
C LEU A 185 -48.14 -20.75 16.97
N LEU A 186 -48.17 -20.07 18.12
CA LEU A 186 -47.74 -20.65 19.39
C LEU A 186 -48.72 -21.77 19.78
N ALA A 187 -48.17 -22.93 20.18
CA ALA A 187 -48.98 -24.08 20.57
C ALA A 187 -49.73 -23.87 21.90
N VAL A 188 -49.15 -23.04 22.78
CA VAL A 188 -49.63 -22.74 24.13
C VAL A 188 -50.10 -21.29 24.23
N ASP A 189 -51.24 -21.08 24.88
CA ASP A 189 -51.76 -19.75 25.21
C ASP A 189 -50.98 -19.11 26.36
N PHE A 190 -50.00 -18.27 26.01
CA PHE A 190 -49.24 -17.52 27.00
C PHE A 190 -49.91 -16.20 27.41
N PRO A 191 -49.65 -15.69 28.62
CA PRO A 191 -50.12 -14.37 29.04
C PRO A 191 -49.70 -13.26 28.06
N ALA A 192 -50.57 -12.28 27.83
CA ALA A 192 -50.34 -11.21 26.84
C ALA A 192 -49.01 -10.44 27.05
N HIS A 193 -48.57 -10.29 28.30
CA HIS A 193 -47.30 -9.66 28.63
C HIS A 193 -46.09 -10.49 28.17
N PHE A 194 -46.19 -11.82 28.25
CA PHE A 194 -45.14 -12.73 27.79
C PHE A 194 -45.06 -12.76 26.26
N VAL A 195 -46.20 -12.90 25.57
CA VAL A 195 -46.25 -12.86 24.09
C VAL A 195 -45.65 -11.56 23.55
N LYS A 196 -45.90 -10.44 24.22
CA LYS A 196 -45.31 -9.14 23.85
C LYS A 196 -43.79 -9.11 23.99
N SER A 197 -43.22 -9.81 24.98
CA SER A 197 -41.77 -9.85 25.24
C SER A 197 -40.98 -10.68 24.22
N ILE A 198 -41.59 -11.73 23.67
CA ILE A 198 -41.02 -12.59 22.62
C ILE A 198 -41.37 -12.13 21.21
N SER A 199 -42.15 -11.06 21.08
CA SER A 199 -42.57 -10.47 19.81
C SER A 199 -41.71 -9.26 19.44
N CYS A 200 -41.42 -9.12 18.14
CA CYS A 200 -40.74 -7.95 17.62
C CYS A 200 -41.66 -6.71 17.70
N GLN A 201 -41.16 -5.61 18.25
CA GLN A 201 -41.94 -4.37 18.37
C GLN A 201 -42.19 -3.63 17.03
N ILE A 202 -41.67 -4.14 15.91
CA ILE A 202 -41.86 -3.61 14.55
C ILE A 202 -42.87 -4.47 13.77
N CYS A 203 -42.61 -5.78 13.66
CA CYS A 203 -43.43 -6.69 12.86
C CYS A 203 -44.46 -7.48 13.67
N GLU A 204 -44.43 -7.43 15.00
CA GLU A 204 -45.33 -8.14 15.92
C GLU A 204 -45.31 -9.69 15.78
N HIS A 205 -44.36 -10.22 15.03
CA HIS A 205 -44.09 -11.65 14.88
C HIS A 205 -43.13 -12.16 15.96
N ILE A 206 -43.04 -13.48 16.12
CA ILE A 206 -42.05 -14.13 16.97
C ILE A 206 -40.66 -13.66 16.52
N LEU A 207 -39.82 -13.27 17.48
CA LEU A 207 -38.50 -12.73 17.20
C LEU A 207 -37.64 -13.73 16.38
N ALA A 208 -37.17 -13.28 15.22
CA ALA A 208 -36.25 -14.03 14.36
C ALA A 208 -34.89 -13.30 14.33
N ASP A 209 -33.83 -13.99 14.74
CA ASP A 209 -32.50 -13.40 14.99
C ASP A 209 -32.61 -12.12 15.85
N PRO A 210 -33.02 -12.27 17.12
CA PRO A 210 -33.29 -11.12 17.98
C PRO A 210 -32.02 -10.32 18.25
N VAL A 211 -32.15 -9.01 18.19
CA VAL A 211 -31.11 -8.04 18.58
C VAL A 211 -31.66 -7.08 19.61
N GLU A 212 -30.83 -6.74 20.58
CA GLU A 212 -31.10 -5.82 21.67
C GLU A 212 -30.42 -4.47 21.39
N THR A 213 -31.17 -3.38 21.54
CA THR A 213 -30.62 -2.02 21.43
C THR A 213 -30.01 -1.55 22.75
N SER A 214 -29.20 -0.48 22.71
CA SER A 214 -28.67 0.20 23.91
C SER A 214 -29.76 0.63 24.91
N CYS A 215 -30.98 0.91 24.42
CA CYS A 215 -32.14 1.21 25.24
C CYS A 215 -32.98 -0.02 25.64
N LYS A 216 -32.41 -1.22 25.57
CA LYS A 216 -32.97 -2.50 26.04
C LYS A 216 -34.25 -2.96 25.33
N HIS A 217 -34.49 -2.48 24.11
CA HIS A 217 -35.60 -2.95 23.27
C HIS A 217 -35.14 -4.04 22.31
N VAL A 218 -35.97 -5.06 22.11
CA VAL A 218 -35.63 -6.22 21.28
C VAL A 218 -36.41 -6.22 19.97
N PHE A 219 -35.70 -6.48 18.86
CA PHE A 219 -36.26 -6.51 17.51
C PHE A 219 -35.67 -7.67 16.70
N CYS A 220 -36.32 -8.10 15.61
CA CYS A 220 -35.64 -8.93 14.62
C CYS A 220 -34.54 -8.10 13.93
N ARG A 221 -33.35 -8.68 13.70
CA ARG A 221 -32.23 -7.98 13.05
C ARG A 221 -32.62 -7.32 11.73
N ILE A 222 -33.39 -8.03 10.90
CA ILE A 222 -33.86 -7.52 9.60
C ILE A 222 -34.81 -6.34 9.79
N CYS A 223 -35.75 -6.43 10.74
CA CYS A 223 -36.75 -5.39 10.98
C CYS A 223 -36.11 -4.08 11.45
N ILE A 224 -35.18 -4.13 12.40
CA ILE A 224 -34.54 -2.92 12.92
C ILE A 224 -33.61 -2.29 11.87
N LEU A 225 -32.85 -3.08 11.12
CA LEU A 225 -31.96 -2.53 10.08
C LEU A 225 -32.74 -1.87 8.93
N ARG A 226 -33.90 -2.43 8.52
CA ARG A 226 -34.80 -1.77 7.56
C ARG A 226 -35.36 -0.47 8.14
N CYS A 227 -35.78 -0.48 9.39
CA CYS A 227 -36.34 0.70 10.05
C CYS A 227 -35.30 1.82 10.20
N LEU A 228 -34.06 1.49 10.59
CA LEU A 228 -32.96 2.47 10.74
C LEU A 228 -32.57 3.12 9.40
N LYS A 229 -32.65 2.37 8.29
CA LYS A 229 -32.40 2.93 6.94
C LYS A 229 -33.44 3.96 6.50
N VAL A 230 -34.70 3.79 6.92
CA VAL A 230 -35.83 4.62 6.46
C VAL A 230 -36.14 5.76 7.43
N MET A 231 -36.13 5.49 8.73
CA MET A 231 -36.54 6.44 9.78
C MET A 231 -35.37 7.16 10.47
N GLY A 232 -34.13 6.82 10.11
CA GLY A 232 -32.92 7.35 10.73
C GLY A 232 -32.50 6.60 12.00
N SER A 233 -31.40 7.03 12.62
CA SER A 233 -30.73 6.31 13.72
C SER A 233 -31.40 6.52 15.09
N TYR A 234 -32.68 6.17 15.18
CA TYR A 234 -33.47 6.25 16.41
C TYR A 234 -34.21 4.94 16.65
N CYS A 235 -34.29 4.53 17.92
CA CYS A 235 -35.04 3.36 18.34
C CYS A 235 -36.53 3.53 18.00
N PRO A 236 -37.15 2.58 17.28
CA PRO A 236 -38.56 2.67 16.91
C PRO A 236 -39.54 2.72 18.09
N SER A 237 -39.16 2.16 19.24
CA SER A 237 -40.01 2.06 20.43
C SER A 237 -39.96 3.30 21.33
N CYS A 238 -38.78 3.87 21.55
CA CYS A 238 -38.58 4.97 22.50
C CYS A 238 -37.95 6.24 21.91
N ARG A 239 -37.57 6.23 20.63
CA ARG A 239 -36.84 7.29 19.92
C ARG A 239 -35.47 7.66 20.51
N TYR A 240 -34.91 6.79 21.35
CA TYR A 240 -33.54 6.94 21.83
C TYR A 240 -32.55 6.74 20.67
N PRO A 241 -31.44 7.51 20.56
CA PRO A 241 -30.45 7.31 19.51
C PRO A 241 -29.96 5.86 19.45
N CYS A 242 -30.02 5.24 18.28
CA CYS A 242 -29.68 3.83 18.11
C CYS A 242 -29.02 3.63 16.73
N PHE A 243 -27.75 3.21 16.74
CA PHE A 243 -26.99 2.98 15.53
C PHE A 243 -26.89 1.48 15.22
N PRO A 244 -26.69 1.08 13.94
CA PRO A 244 -26.53 -0.33 13.58
C PRO A 244 -25.37 -1.05 14.31
N THR A 245 -24.37 -0.29 14.76
CA THR A 245 -23.24 -0.78 15.57
C THR A 245 -23.60 -1.11 17.01
N ASP A 246 -24.71 -0.57 17.51
CA ASP A 246 -25.12 -0.68 18.92
C ASP A 246 -26.09 -1.85 19.15
N LEU A 247 -26.28 -2.68 18.12
CA LEU A 247 -27.17 -3.84 18.15
C LEU A 247 -26.41 -5.05 18.68
N GLU A 248 -26.69 -5.42 19.93
CA GLU A 248 -26.11 -6.57 20.59
C GLU A 248 -27.04 -7.79 20.53
N SER A 249 -26.50 -8.98 20.78
CA SER A 249 -27.33 -10.17 20.97
C SER A 249 -27.95 -10.12 22.38
N PRO A 250 -29.24 -10.44 22.54
CA PRO A 250 -29.84 -10.61 23.85
C PRO A 250 -29.12 -11.69 24.67
N VAL A 251 -29.36 -11.66 25.98
CA VAL A 251 -28.81 -12.65 26.93
C VAL A 251 -29.18 -14.08 26.54
N LYS A 252 -28.23 -15.01 26.68
CA LYS A 252 -28.39 -16.42 26.25
C LYS A 252 -29.60 -17.11 26.88
N SER A 253 -29.94 -16.80 28.13
CA SER A 253 -31.12 -17.34 28.80
C SER A 253 -32.42 -16.97 28.09
N PHE A 254 -32.54 -15.74 27.59
CA PHE A 254 -33.68 -15.29 26.80
C PHE A 254 -33.77 -16.03 25.45
N LEU A 255 -32.63 -16.24 24.79
CA LEU A 255 -32.57 -17.01 23.54
C LEU A 255 -32.97 -18.47 23.73
N ASN A 256 -32.55 -19.10 24.83
CA ASN A 256 -32.94 -20.47 25.16
C ASN A 256 -34.45 -20.60 25.39
N ILE A 257 -35.04 -19.64 26.13
CA ILE A 257 -36.50 -19.59 26.33
C ILE A 257 -37.22 -19.44 24.99
N LEU A 258 -36.76 -18.52 24.13
CA LEU A 258 -37.32 -18.31 22.80
C LEU A 258 -37.27 -19.58 21.93
N ASN A 259 -36.13 -20.26 21.92
CA ASN A 259 -35.89 -21.47 21.13
C ASN A 259 -36.71 -22.68 21.61
N SER A 260 -37.06 -22.72 22.91
CA SER A 260 -37.89 -23.77 23.51
C SER A 260 -39.40 -23.62 23.25
N LEU A 261 -39.84 -22.48 22.69
CA LEU A 261 -41.25 -22.25 22.40
C LEU A 261 -41.76 -23.27 21.38
N MET A 262 -42.88 -23.92 21.71
CA MET A 262 -43.57 -24.83 20.80
C MET A 262 -44.44 -24.03 19.82
N VAL A 263 -44.23 -24.27 18.53
CA VAL A 263 -44.98 -23.65 17.44
C VAL A 263 -45.68 -24.72 16.60
N LYS A 264 -46.92 -24.44 16.23
CA LYS A 264 -47.74 -25.25 15.31
C LYS A 264 -47.32 -24.98 13.88
N CYS A 265 -47.14 -26.05 13.11
CA CYS A 265 -46.87 -25.93 11.68
C CYS A 265 -48.11 -25.39 10.94
N PRO A 266 -47.98 -24.37 10.07
CA PRO A 266 -49.12 -23.84 9.30
C PRO A 266 -49.46 -24.67 8.05
N ALA A 267 -48.75 -25.77 7.77
CA ALA A 267 -48.99 -26.60 6.59
C ALA A 267 -50.29 -27.42 6.74
N GLN A 268 -51.11 -27.48 5.68
CA GLN A 268 -52.46 -28.08 5.72
C GLN A 268 -52.48 -29.57 6.12
N GLU A 269 -51.38 -30.31 5.92
CA GLU A 269 -51.27 -31.73 6.28
C GLU A 269 -50.34 -32.00 7.48
N CYS A 270 -49.95 -30.96 8.23
CA CYS A 270 -49.06 -31.12 9.38
C CYS A 270 -49.64 -30.53 10.66
N ASN A 271 -49.99 -31.41 11.60
CA ASN A 271 -50.46 -31.04 12.95
C ASN A 271 -49.37 -31.17 14.03
N GLU A 272 -48.09 -31.26 13.65
CA GLU A 272 -47.00 -31.38 14.61
C GLU A 272 -46.70 -30.04 15.32
N GLU A 273 -46.51 -30.13 16.64
CA GLU A 273 -45.97 -29.05 17.45
C GLU A 273 -44.46 -29.26 17.58
N VAL A 274 -43.68 -28.30 17.08
CA VAL A 274 -42.22 -28.39 17.04
C VAL A 274 -41.62 -27.21 17.79
N SER A 275 -40.50 -27.42 18.48
CA SER A 275 -39.78 -26.31 19.10
C SER A 275 -39.27 -25.33 18.03
N LEU A 276 -39.25 -24.04 18.34
CA LEU A 276 -38.81 -22.99 17.42
C LEU A 276 -37.40 -23.25 16.85
N GLU A 277 -36.51 -23.85 17.65
CA GLU A 277 -35.17 -24.27 17.22
C GLU A 277 -35.18 -25.31 16.09
N LYS A 278 -36.10 -26.29 16.16
CA LYS A 278 -36.20 -27.40 15.21
C LYS A 278 -37.17 -27.11 14.05
N TYR A 279 -37.92 -26.01 14.14
CA TYR A 279 -38.94 -25.63 13.16
C TYR A 279 -38.39 -25.56 11.72
N ASN A 280 -37.22 -24.96 11.49
CA ASN A 280 -36.64 -24.88 10.14
C ASN A 280 -36.28 -26.25 9.54
N HIS A 281 -35.88 -27.20 10.37
CA HIS A 281 -35.58 -28.56 9.93
C HIS A 281 -36.86 -29.31 9.55
N HIS A 282 -37.89 -29.17 10.38
CA HIS A 282 -39.23 -29.70 10.11
C HIS A 282 -39.89 -29.09 8.85
N VAL A 283 -39.75 -27.77 8.62
CA VAL A 283 -40.27 -27.15 7.39
C VAL A 283 -39.54 -27.67 6.14
N SER A 284 -38.26 -28.02 6.26
CA SER A 284 -37.48 -28.57 5.15
C SER A 284 -37.89 -29.99 4.72
N SER A 285 -38.64 -30.74 5.56
CA SER A 285 -39.19 -32.05 5.19
C SER A 285 -40.51 -31.97 4.41
N HIS A 286 -41.16 -30.79 4.36
CA HIS A 286 -42.35 -30.58 3.55
C HIS A 286 -41.95 -30.29 2.09
N LYS A 287 -42.44 -31.10 1.14
CA LYS A 287 -42.07 -30.98 -0.29
C LYS A 287 -42.58 -29.71 -0.99
N GLU A 288 -43.54 -28.98 -0.40
CA GLU A 288 -44.24 -27.86 -1.09
C GLU A 288 -44.21 -26.50 -0.37
N SER A 289 -43.65 -26.35 0.84
CA SER A 289 -43.72 -25.08 1.57
C SER A 289 -42.54 -24.14 1.26
N LYS A 290 -42.73 -23.25 0.27
CA LYS A 290 -41.88 -22.07 0.06
C LYS A 290 -42.18 -20.90 1.03
N GLU A 291 -42.98 -21.13 2.06
CA GLU A 291 -43.49 -20.05 2.91
C GLU A 291 -42.86 -20.10 4.31
N ALA A 292 -42.07 -19.05 4.60
CA ALA A 292 -41.41 -18.73 5.88
C ALA A 292 -40.21 -19.60 6.30
N LEU A 293 -39.10 -19.49 5.56
CA LEU A 293 -37.78 -19.91 6.07
C LEU A 293 -37.27 -18.89 7.11
N VAL A 294 -37.07 -19.30 8.36
CA VAL A 294 -36.47 -18.43 9.37
C VAL A 294 -34.96 -18.37 9.10
N HIS A 295 -34.45 -17.20 8.70
CA HIS A 295 -33.02 -16.99 8.44
C HIS A 295 -32.19 -17.21 9.71
N VAL A 296 -31.44 -18.32 9.77
CA VAL A 296 -30.47 -18.60 10.84
C VAL A 296 -29.07 -18.25 10.37
N ASN A 297 -28.38 -17.39 11.11
CA ASN A 297 -26.97 -17.09 10.86
C ASN A 297 -26.11 -18.34 11.15
N LYS A 298 -25.50 -18.93 10.12
CA LYS A 298 -24.60 -20.09 10.24
C LYS A 298 -23.25 -19.77 10.92
N GLY A 299 -23.08 -18.53 11.38
CA GLY A 299 -21.83 -18.05 11.95
C GLY A 299 -20.74 -17.88 10.89
N GLY A 300 -19.48 -18.05 11.32
CA GLY A 300 -18.29 -17.90 10.48
C GLY A 300 -17.42 -16.72 10.90
N ARG A 301 -16.10 -16.89 10.71
CA ARG A 301 -15.13 -15.84 11.04
C ARG A 301 -15.39 -14.59 10.18
N PRO A 302 -15.45 -13.39 10.77
CA PRO A 302 -15.59 -12.16 10.00
C PRO A 302 -14.51 -12.04 8.94
N ARG A 303 -14.91 -11.74 7.70
CA ARG A 303 -13.97 -11.56 6.60
C ARG A 303 -13.09 -10.35 6.87
N GLN A 304 -11.79 -10.58 6.91
CA GLN A 304 -10.78 -9.51 7.03
C GLN A 304 -10.57 -8.82 5.68
N HIS A 305 -10.08 -7.58 5.74
CA HIS A 305 -9.68 -6.80 4.57
C HIS A 305 -8.47 -7.45 3.88
N LEU A 306 -8.42 -7.44 2.54
CA LEU A 306 -7.39 -8.16 1.78
C LEU A 306 -5.96 -7.73 2.13
N LEU A 307 -5.75 -6.45 2.40
CA LEU A 307 -4.43 -5.89 2.72
C LEU A 307 -3.93 -6.25 4.14
N SER A 308 -4.78 -6.73 5.04
CA SER A 308 -4.36 -7.17 6.39
C SER A 308 -4.04 -8.66 6.45
N LEU A 309 -4.18 -9.38 5.34
CA LEU A 309 -3.98 -10.83 5.26
C LEU A 309 -2.52 -11.19 4.96
N THR A 310 -2.11 -12.39 5.40
CA THR A 310 -0.85 -12.99 4.99
C THR A 310 -0.87 -13.41 3.52
N ARG A 311 0.31 -13.57 2.90
CA ARG A 311 0.42 -13.99 1.49
C ARG A 311 -0.37 -15.27 1.17
N ARG A 312 -0.37 -16.27 2.07
CA ARG A 312 -1.14 -17.51 1.89
C ARG A 312 -2.65 -17.27 1.88
N ALA A 313 -3.14 -16.44 2.80
CA ALA A 313 -4.55 -16.09 2.87
C ALA A 313 -4.99 -15.23 1.66
N GLN A 314 -4.17 -14.29 1.20
CA GLN A 314 -4.41 -13.55 -0.04
C GLN A 314 -4.47 -14.46 -1.26
N LYS A 315 -3.50 -15.38 -1.42
CA LYS A 315 -3.49 -16.39 -2.49
C LYS A 315 -4.78 -17.23 -2.50
N HIS A 316 -5.24 -17.65 -1.32
CA HIS A 316 -6.49 -18.40 -1.21
C HIS A 316 -7.71 -17.53 -1.58
N ARG A 317 -7.79 -16.30 -1.07
CA ARG A 317 -8.91 -15.38 -1.31
C ARG A 317 -9.03 -14.93 -2.77
N LEU A 318 -7.91 -14.86 -3.49
CA LEU A 318 -7.85 -14.47 -4.89
C LEU A 318 -7.68 -15.67 -5.84
N ARG A 319 -7.87 -16.92 -5.36
CA ARG A 319 -7.58 -18.12 -6.15
C ARG A 319 -8.40 -18.16 -7.45
N GLU A 320 -9.69 -17.88 -7.37
CA GLU A 320 -10.60 -17.89 -8.53
C GLU A 320 -10.25 -16.80 -9.52
N LEU A 321 -10.08 -15.55 -9.06
CA LEU A 321 -9.67 -14.44 -9.92
C LEU A 321 -8.31 -14.69 -10.58
N LYS A 322 -7.35 -15.29 -9.84
CA LYS A 322 -6.04 -15.65 -10.38
C LYS A 322 -6.16 -16.67 -11.52
N VAL A 323 -7.10 -17.62 -11.44
CA VAL A 323 -7.34 -18.59 -12.52
C VAL A 323 -7.93 -17.87 -13.74
N GLN A 324 -8.92 -17.01 -13.56
CA GLN A 324 -9.52 -16.23 -14.65
C GLN A 324 -8.49 -15.34 -15.37
N VAL A 325 -7.63 -14.65 -14.63
CA VAL A 325 -6.58 -13.80 -15.24
C VAL A 325 -5.55 -14.63 -16.00
N LYS A 326 -5.23 -15.83 -15.52
CA LYS A 326 -4.34 -16.75 -16.25
C LYS A 326 -4.98 -17.23 -17.55
N GLU A 327 -6.23 -17.71 -17.49
CA GLU A 327 -6.96 -18.15 -18.66
C GLU A 327 -7.15 -17.03 -19.70
N PHE A 328 -7.30 -15.78 -19.24
CA PHE A 328 -7.32 -14.61 -20.13
C PHE A 328 -5.94 -14.36 -20.76
N ALA A 329 -4.87 -14.33 -19.96
CA ALA A 329 -3.51 -14.10 -20.46
C ALA A 329 -3.09 -15.17 -21.47
N ASP A 330 -3.44 -16.43 -21.24
CA ASP A 330 -3.12 -17.54 -22.14
C ASP A 330 -3.86 -17.42 -23.50
N LYS A 331 -5.05 -16.81 -23.52
CA LYS A 331 -5.86 -16.66 -24.74
C LYS A 331 -5.47 -15.44 -25.58
N GLU A 332 -5.19 -14.30 -24.94
CA GLU A 332 -5.02 -13.00 -25.63
C GLU A 332 -3.55 -12.54 -25.68
N GLU A 333 -2.73 -12.90 -24.69
CA GLU A 333 -1.40 -12.28 -24.46
C GLU A 333 -0.27 -13.33 -24.38
N GLY A 334 -0.51 -14.53 -24.93
CA GLY A 334 0.49 -15.62 -24.96
C GLY A 334 0.95 -16.11 -23.57
N GLY A 335 0.17 -15.86 -22.53
CA GLY A 335 0.47 -16.27 -21.15
C GLY A 335 1.28 -15.28 -20.32
N ASP A 336 1.51 -14.03 -20.78
CA ASP A 336 2.19 -13.00 -19.97
C ASP A 336 1.29 -12.40 -18.87
N VAL A 337 1.10 -13.19 -17.81
CA VAL A 337 0.32 -12.80 -16.64
C VAL A 337 0.91 -11.57 -15.94
N LYS A 338 2.23 -11.34 -16.03
CA LYS A 338 2.90 -10.24 -15.31
C LYS A 338 2.50 -8.91 -15.94
N SER A 339 2.61 -8.78 -17.26
CA SER A 339 2.25 -7.57 -17.98
C SER A 339 0.75 -7.29 -17.85
N VAL A 340 -0.10 -8.31 -18.00
CA VAL A 340 -1.56 -8.18 -17.81
C VAL A 340 -1.92 -7.67 -16.41
N CYS A 341 -1.42 -8.31 -15.34
CA CYS A 341 -1.74 -7.90 -13.97
C CYS A 341 -1.30 -6.47 -13.67
N LEU A 342 -0.17 -6.08 -14.25
CA LEU A 342 0.37 -4.76 -14.02
C LEU A 342 -0.41 -3.70 -14.80
N THR A 343 -0.76 -3.94 -16.06
CA THR A 343 -1.59 -3.03 -16.85
C THR A 343 -2.94 -2.82 -16.18
N LEU A 344 -3.55 -3.89 -15.66
CA LEU A 344 -4.78 -3.80 -14.86
C LEU A 344 -4.60 -2.90 -13.62
N PHE A 345 -3.46 -3.00 -12.93
CA PHE A 345 -3.20 -2.16 -11.76
C PHE A 345 -2.95 -0.69 -12.13
N LEU A 346 -2.24 -0.41 -13.22
CA LEU A 346 -2.05 0.93 -13.76
C LEU A 346 -3.37 1.59 -14.15
N LEU A 347 -4.22 0.87 -14.91
CA LEU A 347 -5.54 1.35 -15.28
C LEU A 347 -6.42 1.59 -14.05
N ALA A 348 -6.34 0.72 -13.03
CA ALA A 348 -7.06 0.92 -11.77
C ALA A 348 -6.58 2.17 -11.01
N LEU A 349 -5.29 2.46 -10.99
CA LEU A 349 -4.73 3.68 -10.38
C LEU A 349 -5.16 4.94 -11.15
N ARG A 350 -5.11 4.89 -12.49
CA ARG A 350 -5.58 5.99 -13.36
C ARG A 350 -7.07 6.25 -13.21
N ALA A 351 -7.90 5.20 -13.16
CA ALA A 351 -9.34 5.32 -12.92
C ALA A 351 -9.68 5.89 -11.53
N ARG A 352 -8.77 5.76 -10.56
CA ARG A 352 -8.87 6.37 -9.23
C ARG A 352 -8.28 7.79 -9.16
N ASN A 353 -7.82 8.34 -10.28
CA ASN A 353 -7.13 9.63 -10.39
C ASN A 353 -5.82 9.70 -9.57
N GLU A 354 -5.13 8.57 -9.39
CA GLU A 354 -3.84 8.49 -8.68
C GLU A 354 -2.66 8.48 -9.66
N HIS A 355 -2.61 9.46 -10.58
CA HIS A 355 -1.62 9.53 -11.66
C HIS A 355 -0.17 9.42 -11.17
N ARG A 356 0.20 10.17 -10.13
CA ARG A 356 1.55 10.13 -9.54
C ARG A 356 2.01 8.71 -9.15
N GLN A 357 1.10 7.88 -8.63
CA GLN A 357 1.44 6.50 -8.23
C GLN A 357 1.54 5.58 -9.45
N ALA A 358 0.74 5.83 -10.49
CA ALA A 358 0.85 5.11 -11.75
C ALA A 358 2.20 5.41 -12.42
N ASP A 359 2.61 6.68 -12.44
CA ASP A 359 3.89 7.12 -13.02
C ASP A 359 5.08 6.54 -12.23
N GLU A 360 5.01 6.53 -10.89
CA GLU A 360 6.02 5.88 -10.02
C GLU A 360 6.12 4.37 -10.31
N LEU A 361 4.99 3.69 -10.53
CA LEU A 361 4.96 2.26 -10.84
C LEU A 361 5.57 1.97 -12.22
N GLU A 362 5.24 2.78 -13.24
CA GLU A 362 5.83 2.68 -14.58
C GLU A 362 7.34 2.93 -14.55
N ALA A 363 7.79 3.92 -13.77
CA ALA A 363 9.22 4.18 -13.60
C ALA A 363 9.93 2.97 -12.98
N ILE A 364 9.37 2.35 -11.93
CA ILE A 364 9.95 1.15 -11.30
C ILE A 364 10.08 0.00 -12.30
N MET A 365 9.08 -0.18 -13.16
CA MET A 365 9.11 -1.23 -14.18
C MET A 365 10.15 -1.03 -15.26
N GLN A 366 10.30 0.21 -15.74
CA GLN A 366 11.30 0.55 -16.75
C GLN A 366 12.72 0.58 -16.17
N GLY A 367 12.90 0.18 -14.90
CA GLY A 367 14.19 0.22 -14.20
C GLY A 367 14.64 1.63 -13.82
N ARG A 368 13.74 2.63 -13.90
CA ARG A 368 13.94 4.03 -13.51
C ARG A 368 13.46 4.31 -12.07
N GLY A 369 13.14 3.28 -11.31
CA GLY A 369 12.74 3.38 -9.91
C GLY A 369 13.92 3.70 -8.97
N SER A 370 13.68 3.66 -7.66
CA SER A 370 14.73 3.91 -6.65
C SER A 370 15.81 2.81 -6.58
N GLY A 371 15.63 1.68 -7.27
CA GLY A 371 16.62 0.62 -7.39
C GLY A 371 17.42 0.82 -8.66
N LEU A 372 18.72 1.08 -8.54
CA LEU A 372 19.61 1.24 -9.67
C LEU A 372 19.76 -0.08 -10.43
N GLN A 373 19.90 0.00 -11.76
CA GLN A 373 20.21 -1.18 -12.57
C GLN A 373 21.61 -1.73 -12.25
N PRO A 374 21.85 -3.04 -12.47
CA PRO A 374 23.17 -3.65 -12.21
C PRO A 374 24.31 -2.99 -12.98
N ALA A 375 24.10 -2.59 -14.24
CA ALA A 375 25.10 -1.90 -15.06
C ALA A 375 25.51 -0.55 -14.46
N VAL A 376 24.55 0.26 -14.01
CA VAL A 376 24.83 1.53 -13.32
C VAL A 376 25.60 1.29 -12.02
N CYS A 377 25.25 0.25 -11.27
CA CYS A 377 25.99 -0.14 -10.06
C CYS A 377 27.43 -0.59 -10.36
N LEU A 378 27.64 -1.30 -11.47
CA LEU A 378 28.96 -1.73 -11.93
C LEU A 378 29.81 -0.52 -12.32
N ALA A 379 29.26 0.41 -13.09
CA ALA A 379 29.92 1.66 -13.46
C ALA A 379 30.34 2.47 -12.23
N ILE A 380 29.44 2.67 -11.26
CA ILE A 380 29.76 3.35 -9.99
C ILE A 380 30.92 2.62 -9.29
N ARG A 381 30.85 1.29 -9.16
CA ARG A 381 31.90 0.52 -8.46
C ARG A 381 33.26 0.69 -9.12
N VAL A 382 33.34 0.51 -10.45
CA VAL A 382 34.59 0.53 -11.20
C VAL A 382 35.17 1.94 -11.26
N ASN A 383 34.36 2.94 -11.61
CA ASN A 383 34.83 4.33 -11.80
C ASN A 383 35.17 5.05 -10.49
N THR A 384 34.71 4.52 -9.34
CA THR A 384 35.08 5.05 -8.01
C THR A 384 36.12 4.18 -7.29
N PHE A 385 36.73 3.22 -8.01
CA PHE A 385 37.76 2.32 -7.49
C PHE A 385 37.36 1.54 -6.23
N LEU A 386 36.06 1.25 -6.08
CA LEU A 386 35.56 0.48 -4.95
C LEU A 386 35.86 -1.01 -5.14
N SER A 387 36.63 -1.59 -4.23
CA SER A 387 36.81 -3.04 -4.18
C SER A 387 35.46 -3.75 -3.97
N CYS A 388 35.36 -5.00 -4.42
CA CYS A 388 34.16 -5.83 -4.20
C CYS A 388 33.74 -5.88 -2.73
N SER A 389 34.71 -5.94 -1.81
CA SER A 389 34.49 -5.97 -0.36
C SER A 389 33.94 -4.65 0.18
N GLN A 390 34.51 -3.51 -0.24
CA GLN A 390 34.01 -2.18 0.15
C GLN A 390 32.61 -1.93 -0.41
N TYR A 391 32.39 -2.26 -1.69
CA TYR A 391 31.07 -2.17 -2.32
C TYR A 391 30.03 -3.01 -1.58
N HIS A 392 30.36 -4.26 -1.22
CA HIS A 392 29.44 -5.13 -0.50
C HIS A 392 29.10 -4.61 0.90
N LYS A 393 30.07 -4.02 1.61
CA LYS A 393 29.82 -3.33 2.89
C LYS A 393 28.86 -2.16 2.69
N MET A 394 29.11 -1.29 1.70
CA MET A 394 28.23 -0.17 1.35
C MET A 394 26.80 -0.64 1.03
N TYR A 395 26.66 -1.63 0.13
CA TYR A 395 25.39 -2.25 -0.25
C TYR A 395 24.62 -2.75 0.98
N ARG A 396 25.27 -3.52 1.87
CA ARG A 396 24.64 -4.07 3.08
C ARG A 396 24.17 -2.97 4.02
N THR A 397 24.99 -1.96 4.26
CA THR A 397 24.66 -0.85 5.17
C THR A 397 23.48 -0.04 4.65
N VAL A 398 23.49 0.35 3.36
CA VAL A 398 22.40 1.13 2.74
C VAL A 398 21.09 0.33 2.75
N LYS A 399 21.14 -0.97 2.43
CA LYS A 399 19.96 -1.85 2.44
C LYS A 399 19.39 -2.03 3.85
N ALA A 400 20.25 -2.14 4.87
CA ALA A 400 19.83 -2.27 6.25
C ALA A 400 19.18 -0.99 6.80
N ILE A 401 19.72 0.19 6.48
CA ILE A 401 19.20 1.48 6.98
C ILE A 401 17.90 1.88 6.27
N THR A 402 17.87 1.79 4.94
CA THR A 402 16.71 2.26 4.15
C THR A 402 15.58 1.23 4.06
N GLY A 403 15.86 -0.04 4.35
CA GLY A 403 14.95 -1.16 4.12
C GLY A 403 14.65 -1.42 2.63
N ARG A 404 15.33 -0.73 1.71
CA ARG A 404 15.15 -0.84 0.26
C ARG A 404 16.46 -1.28 -0.40
N GLN A 405 16.34 -2.06 -1.47
CA GLN A 405 17.49 -2.45 -2.28
C GLN A 405 17.74 -1.39 -3.37
N ILE A 406 18.55 -0.38 -3.04
CA ILE A 406 18.96 0.68 -3.97
C ILE A 406 20.07 0.18 -4.89
N PHE A 407 21.19 -0.25 -4.29
CA PHE A 407 22.29 -0.91 -5.00
C PHE A 407 21.99 -2.39 -5.25
N GLN A 408 22.64 -2.99 -6.24
CA GLN A 408 22.48 -4.41 -6.57
C GLN A 408 23.54 -5.28 -5.90
N PRO A 409 23.26 -6.55 -5.58
CA PRO A 409 24.23 -7.46 -4.98
C PRO A 409 25.34 -7.86 -5.98
N LEU A 410 26.51 -8.23 -5.47
CA LEU A 410 27.69 -8.56 -6.30
C LEU A 410 27.44 -9.61 -7.39
N HIS A 411 26.59 -10.62 -7.15
CA HIS A 411 26.30 -11.63 -8.18
C HIS A 411 25.57 -11.03 -9.39
N ALA A 412 24.76 -10.00 -9.19
CA ALA A 412 24.11 -9.28 -10.29
C ALA A 412 25.12 -8.45 -11.08
N LEU A 413 26.10 -7.83 -10.40
CA LEU A 413 27.18 -7.09 -11.05
C LEU A 413 28.07 -8.02 -11.88
N ARG A 414 28.43 -9.20 -11.36
CA ARG A 414 29.21 -10.20 -12.12
C ARG A 414 28.49 -10.70 -13.36
N ASN A 415 27.17 -10.83 -13.32
CA ASN A 415 26.39 -11.21 -14.49
C ASN A 415 26.33 -10.09 -15.52
N ALA A 416 26.21 -8.83 -15.08
CA ALA A 416 26.22 -7.67 -15.96
C ALA A 416 27.59 -7.45 -16.61
N GLU A 417 28.68 -7.70 -15.87
CA GLU A 417 30.07 -7.58 -16.35
C GLU A 417 30.36 -8.50 -17.55
N LYS A 418 29.74 -9.68 -17.62
CA LYS A 418 29.94 -10.63 -18.73
C LYS A 418 29.63 -10.03 -20.11
N VAL A 419 28.70 -9.09 -20.18
CA VAL A 419 28.32 -8.43 -21.44
C VAL A 419 29.46 -7.56 -21.97
N LEU A 420 30.28 -6.99 -21.08
CA LEU A 420 31.34 -6.04 -21.41
C LEU A 420 32.71 -6.72 -21.64
N LEU A 421 32.82 -8.01 -21.31
CA LEU A 421 34.07 -8.75 -21.44
C LEU A 421 34.18 -9.40 -22.82
N PRO A 422 35.41 -9.54 -23.36
CA PRO A 422 35.66 -10.31 -24.58
C PRO A 422 35.11 -11.74 -24.47
N GLY A 423 34.57 -12.24 -25.59
CA GLY A 423 33.94 -13.56 -25.66
C GLY A 423 32.40 -13.58 -25.51
N TYR A 424 31.74 -12.41 -25.45
CA TYR A 424 30.28 -12.34 -25.33
C TYR A 424 29.56 -12.22 -26.68
N HIS A 425 30.05 -11.36 -27.57
CA HIS A 425 29.38 -11.03 -28.82
C HIS A 425 29.77 -11.99 -29.96
N PRO A 426 28.81 -12.40 -30.81
CA PRO A 426 29.11 -13.16 -32.02
C PRO A 426 29.72 -12.24 -33.10
N PHE A 427 30.64 -12.77 -33.89
CA PHE A 427 31.28 -12.08 -35.00
C PHE A 427 31.83 -13.08 -36.01
N GLU A 428 32.10 -12.62 -37.23
CA GLU A 428 32.69 -13.43 -38.30
C GLU A 428 33.77 -12.65 -39.04
N TRP A 429 34.81 -13.34 -39.52
CA TRP A 429 35.85 -12.75 -40.36
C TRP A 429 35.74 -13.28 -41.79
N GLN A 430 35.79 -12.37 -42.77
CA GLN A 430 35.72 -12.71 -44.19
C GLN A 430 36.89 -12.06 -44.95
N PRO A 431 37.82 -12.87 -45.52
CA PRO A 431 37.95 -14.33 -45.37
C PRO A 431 38.33 -14.76 -43.93
N PRO A 432 38.14 -16.04 -43.55
CA PRO A 432 38.56 -16.54 -42.24
C PRO A 432 40.05 -16.29 -41.97
N LEU A 433 40.36 -15.88 -40.73
CA LEU A 433 41.71 -15.56 -40.31
C LEU A 433 42.61 -16.80 -40.33
N LYS A 434 43.82 -16.65 -40.89
CA LYS A 434 44.83 -17.72 -40.90
C LYS A 434 45.32 -17.97 -39.47
N ASN A 435 45.39 -19.24 -39.06
CA ASN A 435 45.90 -19.69 -37.76
C ASN A 435 45.17 -19.13 -36.52
N VAL A 436 43.96 -18.57 -36.69
CA VAL A 436 43.10 -18.11 -35.59
C VAL A 436 41.83 -18.95 -35.57
N SER A 437 41.42 -19.39 -34.38
CA SER A 437 40.19 -20.18 -34.21
C SER A 437 38.95 -19.35 -34.49
N SER A 438 37.94 -19.94 -35.15
CA SER A 438 36.64 -19.32 -35.44
C SER A 438 35.72 -19.20 -34.22
N ARG A 439 36.11 -19.76 -33.07
CA ARG A 439 35.31 -19.66 -31.83
C ARG A 439 35.24 -18.21 -31.36
N THR A 440 34.04 -17.71 -31.09
CA THR A 440 33.80 -16.34 -30.63
C THR A 440 33.65 -16.22 -29.11
N ASP A 441 33.58 -17.35 -28.38
CA ASP A 441 33.33 -17.43 -26.94
C ASP A 441 34.61 -17.41 -26.07
N VAL A 442 35.74 -17.02 -26.67
CA VAL A 442 37.05 -17.01 -26.00
C VAL A 442 37.25 -15.71 -25.21
N GLY A 443 37.33 -15.86 -23.88
CA GLY A 443 37.63 -14.78 -22.94
C GLY A 443 39.11 -14.69 -22.56
N ILE A 444 39.41 -14.66 -21.26
CA ILE A 444 40.79 -14.63 -20.75
C ILE A 444 41.46 -15.98 -21.00
N ILE A 445 42.60 -15.96 -21.68
CA ILE A 445 43.42 -17.14 -21.97
C ILE A 445 44.81 -17.03 -21.33
N ASP A 446 45.47 -18.18 -21.22
CA ASP A 446 46.84 -18.23 -20.75
C ASP A 446 47.81 -17.69 -21.80
N GLY A 447 48.64 -16.71 -21.41
CA GLY A 447 49.53 -16.01 -22.34
C GLY A 447 50.62 -16.92 -22.91
N LEU A 448 50.99 -17.98 -22.17
CA LEU A 448 51.93 -19.02 -22.59
C LEU A 448 51.50 -19.73 -23.89
N SER A 449 50.20 -19.70 -24.22
CA SER A 449 49.65 -20.21 -25.49
C SER A 449 50.08 -21.66 -25.82
N GLY A 450 50.30 -22.49 -24.80
CA GLY A 450 50.72 -23.90 -24.95
C GLY A 450 52.22 -24.12 -25.01
N LEU A 451 53.05 -23.13 -24.64
CA LEU A 451 54.50 -23.31 -24.47
C LEU A 451 54.77 -24.48 -23.51
N ALA A 452 55.59 -25.42 -23.95
CA ALA A 452 55.86 -26.62 -23.17
C ALA A 452 56.67 -26.27 -21.91
N SER A 453 56.26 -26.86 -20.80
CA SER A 453 56.82 -26.61 -19.47
C SER A 453 57.56 -27.85 -18.95
N SER A 454 58.13 -28.66 -19.86
CA SER A 454 58.95 -29.80 -19.48
C SER A 454 60.29 -29.34 -18.92
N VAL A 455 60.86 -30.11 -18.00
CA VAL A 455 62.19 -29.83 -17.42
C VAL A 455 63.31 -29.90 -18.48
N ASP A 456 63.08 -30.66 -19.55
CA ASP A 456 64.05 -30.81 -20.65
C ASP A 456 64.05 -29.62 -21.62
N GLU A 457 63.03 -28.76 -21.56
CA GLU A 457 62.87 -27.60 -22.44
C GLU A 457 63.32 -26.30 -21.76
N TYR A 458 63.26 -25.18 -22.50
CA TYR A 458 63.63 -23.87 -21.96
C TYR A 458 62.71 -23.50 -20.78
N PRO A 459 63.27 -23.09 -19.63
CA PRO A 459 62.48 -22.82 -18.44
C PRO A 459 61.52 -21.65 -18.67
N VAL A 460 60.24 -21.86 -18.33
CA VAL A 460 59.19 -20.86 -18.47
C VAL A 460 58.99 -20.15 -17.14
N ASP A 461 59.81 -19.13 -16.90
CA ASP A 461 59.82 -18.34 -15.66
C ASP A 461 58.92 -17.10 -15.77
N THR A 462 57.75 -17.24 -16.42
CA THR A 462 56.80 -16.15 -16.64
C THR A 462 55.36 -16.59 -16.39
N ILE A 463 54.55 -15.65 -15.94
CA ILE A 463 53.11 -15.81 -15.82
C ILE A 463 52.47 -14.71 -16.67
N ALA A 464 51.65 -15.12 -17.64
CA ALA A 464 51.01 -14.20 -18.57
C ALA A 464 49.52 -14.51 -18.73
N LYS A 465 48.70 -13.45 -18.87
CA LYS A 465 47.29 -13.55 -19.25
C LYS A 465 46.99 -12.55 -20.35
N ARG A 466 46.21 -12.99 -21.34
CA ARG A 466 45.81 -12.15 -22.46
C ARG A 466 44.38 -12.41 -22.88
N PHE A 467 43.83 -11.49 -23.66
CA PHE A 467 42.71 -11.77 -24.54
C PHE A 467 43.22 -12.15 -25.92
N ARG A 468 42.38 -12.86 -26.68
CA ARG A 468 42.59 -13.01 -28.13
C ARG A 468 42.31 -11.65 -28.79
N TYR A 469 43.17 -11.23 -29.71
CA TYR A 469 43.18 -9.84 -30.21
C TYR A 469 41.86 -9.48 -30.90
N ASP A 470 41.40 -10.32 -31.83
CA ASP A 470 40.12 -10.16 -32.51
C ASP A 470 38.92 -10.06 -31.53
N SER A 471 38.84 -10.94 -30.53
CA SER A 471 37.78 -10.94 -29.51
C SER A 471 37.79 -9.65 -28.68
N ALA A 472 38.98 -9.13 -28.35
CA ALA A 472 39.13 -7.88 -27.62
C ALA A 472 38.74 -6.65 -28.49
N LEU A 473 39.08 -6.65 -29.78
CA LEU A 473 38.67 -5.59 -30.71
C LEU A 473 37.16 -5.56 -30.90
N VAL A 474 36.52 -6.73 -31.05
CA VAL A 474 35.06 -6.83 -31.14
C VAL A 474 34.40 -6.29 -29.88
N SER A 475 34.86 -6.71 -28.70
CA SER A 475 34.34 -6.20 -27.43
C SER A 475 34.52 -4.68 -27.30
N ALA A 476 35.65 -4.15 -27.77
CA ALA A 476 35.92 -2.71 -27.75
C ALA A 476 35.03 -1.93 -28.72
N LEU A 477 34.71 -2.48 -29.90
CA LEU A 477 33.80 -1.85 -30.87
C LEU A 477 32.34 -1.88 -30.39
N MET A 478 31.90 -2.98 -29.78
CA MET A 478 30.55 -3.08 -29.21
C MET A 478 30.34 -2.12 -28.02
N ASP A 479 31.38 -1.88 -27.21
CA ASP A 479 31.35 -0.91 -26.11
C ASP A 479 31.13 0.53 -26.59
N MET A 480 31.58 0.86 -27.82
CA MET A 480 31.43 2.17 -28.45
C MET A 480 30.34 2.21 -29.53
N GLU A 481 29.40 1.26 -29.50
CA GLU A 481 28.30 1.16 -30.47
C GLU A 481 27.48 2.45 -30.53
N GLU A 482 27.11 3.00 -29.36
CA GLU A 482 26.35 4.24 -29.28
C GLU A 482 27.12 5.43 -29.83
N ASP A 483 28.43 5.53 -29.55
CA ASP A 483 29.29 6.61 -30.05
C ASP A 483 29.44 6.56 -31.59
N ILE A 484 29.53 5.35 -32.16
CA ILE A 484 29.60 5.15 -33.61
C ILE A 484 28.26 5.56 -34.26
N LEU A 485 27.13 5.10 -33.71
CA LEU A 485 25.81 5.44 -34.21
C LEU A 485 25.51 6.94 -34.09
N GLU A 486 25.85 7.55 -32.96
CA GLU A 486 25.71 9.00 -32.76
C GLU A 486 26.65 9.78 -33.69
N GLY A 487 27.86 9.29 -33.89
CA GLY A 487 28.82 9.83 -34.85
C GLY A 487 28.26 9.86 -36.27
N MET A 488 27.63 8.77 -36.72
CA MET A 488 26.98 8.71 -38.05
C MET A 488 25.85 9.74 -38.16
N ARG A 489 24.95 9.79 -37.16
CA ARG A 489 23.86 10.78 -37.12
C ARG A 489 24.37 12.22 -37.14
N SER A 490 25.49 12.50 -36.46
CA SER A 490 26.10 13.83 -36.43
C SER A 490 26.67 14.28 -37.77
N GLN A 491 26.97 13.33 -38.67
CA GLN A 491 27.47 13.56 -40.02
C GLN A 491 26.36 13.42 -41.08
N ASP A 492 25.08 13.44 -40.67
CA ASP A 492 23.91 13.26 -41.54
C ASP A 492 23.93 11.95 -42.34
N LEU A 493 24.58 10.91 -41.81
CA LEU A 493 24.61 9.56 -42.37
C LEU A 493 23.45 8.72 -41.83
N GLU A 494 22.97 7.77 -42.63
CA GLU A 494 21.87 6.89 -42.25
C GLU A 494 22.35 5.75 -41.32
N ASP A 495 21.62 5.51 -40.23
CA ASP A 495 21.96 4.48 -39.23
C ASP A 495 22.05 3.06 -39.84
N TYR A 496 21.43 2.82 -41.00
CA TYR A 496 21.43 1.51 -41.65
C TYR A 496 22.62 1.25 -42.58
N LEU A 497 23.54 2.21 -42.72
CA LEU A 497 24.78 1.98 -43.45
C LEU A 497 25.61 0.87 -42.80
N ASN A 498 26.11 -0.04 -43.63
CA ASN A 498 26.82 -1.25 -43.22
C ASN A 498 28.33 -1.21 -43.48
N GLY A 499 28.84 -0.18 -44.17
CA GLY A 499 30.27 0.04 -44.36
C GLY A 499 30.75 -0.17 -45.80
N PRO A 500 32.07 -0.29 -46.03
CA PRO A 500 33.09 -0.67 -45.04
C PRO A 500 33.55 0.48 -44.12
N PHE A 501 33.64 0.21 -42.82
CA PHE A 501 34.27 1.07 -41.83
C PHE A 501 35.78 0.77 -41.74
N THR A 502 36.60 1.81 -41.60
CA THR A 502 38.04 1.69 -41.35
C THR A 502 38.35 2.18 -39.94
N VAL A 503 38.88 1.27 -39.13
CA VAL A 503 39.22 1.48 -37.71
C VAL A 503 40.73 1.62 -37.60
N VAL A 504 41.20 2.76 -37.07
CA VAL A 504 42.62 2.98 -36.80
C VAL A 504 42.90 2.72 -35.33
N VAL A 505 43.75 1.73 -35.06
CA VAL A 505 44.11 1.28 -33.72
C VAL A 505 45.55 1.68 -33.41
N LYS A 506 45.75 2.42 -32.32
CA LYS A 506 47.08 2.67 -31.74
C LYS A 506 47.45 1.51 -30.84
N GLU A 507 48.64 0.97 -31.01
CA GLU A 507 49.21 -0.09 -30.17
C GLU A 507 50.34 0.47 -29.32
N SER A 508 50.39 0.04 -28.06
CA SER A 508 51.39 0.46 -27.09
C SER A 508 51.87 -0.76 -26.29
N CYS A 509 53.18 -0.84 -26.04
CA CYS A 509 53.78 -1.85 -25.18
C CYS A 509 54.83 -1.16 -24.32
N ASP A 510 54.81 -1.46 -23.02
CA ASP A 510 55.65 -0.78 -22.04
C ASP A 510 56.05 -1.74 -20.92
N GLY A 511 57.31 -1.65 -20.50
CA GLY A 511 57.89 -2.38 -19.39
C GLY A 511 57.81 -1.60 -18.09
N MET A 512 57.51 -2.29 -16.99
CA MET A 512 57.39 -1.74 -15.65
C MET A 512 58.39 -2.43 -14.73
N GLY A 513 59.25 -1.64 -14.08
CA GLY A 513 60.13 -2.11 -13.01
C GLY A 513 59.44 -2.14 -11.64
N ASP A 514 60.16 -2.68 -10.65
CA ASP A 514 59.79 -2.68 -9.23
C ASP A 514 58.42 -3.32 -8.91
N VAL A 515 58.05 -4.36 -9.66
CA VAL A 515 56.83 -5.13 -9.45
C VAL A 515 57.13 -6.31 -8.52
N SER A 516 57.00 -6.09 -7.21
CA SER A 516 57.34 -7.07 -6.18
C SER A 516 56.71 -8.45 -6.41
N GLU A 517 57.56 -9.48 -6.37
CA GLU A 517 57.16 -10.88 -6.40
C GLU A 517 56.37 -11.24 -5.12
N LYS A 518 55.33 -12.07 -5.27
CA LYS A 518 54.54 -12.56 -4.14
C LYS A 518 55.03 -13.94 -3.72
N HIS A 519 55.08 -14.17 -2.41
CA HIS A 519 55.16 -15.54 -1.90
C HIS A 519 53.96 -16.38 -2.39
N GLY A 520 54.23 -17.63 -2.75
CA GLY A 520 53.21 -18.56 -3.21
C GLY A 520 53.81 -19.77 -3.89
N SER A 521 52.94 -20.68 -4.35
CA SER A 521 53.33 -21.73 -5.28
C SER A 521 53.41 -21.18 -6.70
N GLY A 522 54.51 -21.39 -7.40
CA GLY A 522 54.70 -20.97 -8.78
C GLY A 522 56.15 -21.10 -9.23
N PRO A 523 56.44 -20.83 -10.51
CA PRO A 523 57.82 -20.60 -10.94
C PRO A 523 58.39 -19.37 -10.23
N ALA A 524 59.71 -19.25 -10.20
CA ALA A 524 60.34 -17.98 -9.82
C ALA A 524 60.06 -16.98 -10.94
N VAL A 525 59.60 -15.78 -10.60
CA VAL A 525 59.16 -14.79 -11.58
C VAL A 525 59.94 -13.48 -11.40
N PRO A 526 60.35 -12.78 -12.48
CA PRO A 526 61.05 -11.52 -12.35
C PRO A 526 60.18 -10.42 -11.70
N GLU A 527 60.82 -9.50 -10.97
CA GLU A 527 60.16 -8.33 -10.35
C GLU A 527 59.88 -7.20 -11.37
N LYS A 528 59.53 -7.59 -12.60
CA LYS A 528 59.23 -6.73 -13.74
C LYS A 528 57.97 -7.23 -14.43
N ALA A 529 57.22 -6.31 -15.02
CA ALA A 529 56.03 -6.64 -15.77
C ALA A 529 56.04 -5.94 -17.13
N VAL A 530 55.53 -6.60 -18.16
CA VAL A 530 55.30 -5.99 -19.47
C VAL A 530 53.80 -5.97 -19.73
N ARG A 531 53.32 -4.84 -20.26
CA ARG A 531 51.91 -4.62 -20.55
C ARG A 531 51.73 -4.17 -22.00
N PHE A 532 51.06 -5.01 -22.77
CA PHE A 532 50.63 -4.71 -24.14
C PHE A 532 49.18 -4.25 -24.13
N SER A 533 48.91 -3.10 -24.75
CA SER A 533 47.60 -2.43 -24.77
C SER A 533 47.30 -1.82 -26.14
N PHE A 534 46.03 -1.53 -26.40
CA PHE A 534 45.61 -0.84 -27.62
C PHE A 534 44.54 0.22 -27.32
N THR A 535 44.40 1.17 -28.24
CA THR A 535 43.38 2.23 -28.20
C THR A 535 42.80 2.41 -29.59
N VAL A 536 41.47 2.46 -29.69
CA VAL A 536 40.78 2.83 -30.94
C VAL A 536 40.85 4.34 -31.08
N MET A 537 41.59 4.83 -32.08
CA MET A 537 41.88 6.25 -32.24
C MET A 537 40.83 6.97 -33.08
N ARG A 538 40.40 6.34 -34.17
CA ARG A 538 39.39 6.89 -35.07
C ARG A 538 38.72 5.80 -35.88
N ILE A 539 37.47 6.04 -36.23
CA ILE A 539 36.67 5.21 -37.12
C ILE A 539 36.16 6.09 -38.25
N THR A 540 36.43 5.68 -39.48
CA THR A 540 35.96 6.36 -40.69
C THR A 540 35.08 5.43 -41.50
N ILE A 541 34.11 5.98 -42.23
CA ILE A 541 33.31 5.25 -43.20
C ILE A 541 33.59 5.82 -44.59
N ASP A 542 33.68 4.94 -45.58
CA ASP A 542 33.75 5.37 -46.98
C ASP A 542 32.34 5.70 -47.48
N HIS A 543 32.11 6.95 -47.87
CA HIS A 543 30.82 7.40 -48.38
C HIS A 543 31.03 8.19 -49.68
N GLY A 544 30.91 7.50 -50.81
CA GLY A 544 31.13 8.06 -52.14
C GLY A 544 32.62 8.17 -52.49
N SER A 545 33.16 9.39 -52.54
CA SER A 545 34.56 9.66 -52.89
C SER A 545 35.40 10.22 -51.73
N GLN A 546 34.82 10.31 -50.53
CA GLN A 546 35.46 10.88 -49.35
C GLN A 546 35.29 9.96 -48.14
N ASN A 547 36.35 9.85 -47.34
CA ASN A 547 36.33 9.17 -46.05
C ASN A 547 35.77 10.12 -44.99
N VAL A 548 34.58 9.82 -44.49
CA VAL A 548 33.92 10.60 -43.43
C VAL A 548 34.34 10.05 -42.07
N LYS A 549 34.74 10.92 -41.15
CA LYS A 549 35.09 10.53 -39.77
C LYS A 549 33.81 10.37 -38.95
N VAL A 550 33.58 9.17 -38.43
CA VAL A 550 32.43 8.82 -37.59
C VAL A 550 32.78 8.98 -36.12
N PHE A 551 33.96 8.52 -35.71
CA PHE A 551 34.45 8.61 -34.34
C PHE A 551 35.91 9.04 -34.33
N GLU A 552 36.29 9.86 -33.37
CA GLU A 552 37.66 10.25 -33.07
C GLU A 552 37.82 10.37 -31.56
N GLU A 553 38.82 9.68 -31.00
CA GLU A 553 39.06 9.65 -29.56
C GLU A 553 39.43 11.06 -29.05
N PRO A 554 38.61 11.68 -28.20
CA PRO A 554 38.83 13.06 -27.78
C PRO A 554 40.06 13.23 -26.87
N LYS A 555 40.45 12.18 -26.13
CA LYS A 555 41.58 12.21 -25.19
C LYS A 555 42.47 10.97 -25.39
N PRO A 556 43.27 10.92 -26.47
CA PRO A 556 44.00 9.71 -26.88
C PRO A 556 45.12 9.26 -25.93
N ASN A 557 45.51 10.11 -24.98
CA ASN A 557 46.51 9.80 -23.96
C ASN A 557 45.90 9.60 -22.57
N SER A 558 44.58 9.47 -22.46
CA SER A 558 43.93 9.12 -21.18
C SER A 558 44.08 7.64 -20.89
N GLU A 559 44.24 7.33 -19.61
CA GLU A 559 44.17 5.98 -19.06
C GLU A 559 42.81 5.29 -19.31
N LEU A 560 41.74 6.05 -19.53
CA LEU A 560 40.39 5.53 -19.71
C LEU A 560 40.19 4.79 -21.05
N CYS A 561 40.90 5.20 -22.11
CA CYS A 561 40.78 4.62 -23.45
C CYS A 561 41.91 3.62 -23.79
N CYS A 562 42.89 3.46 -22.89
CA CYS A 562 43.98 2.49 -23.04
C CYS A 562 43.51 1.09 -22.58
N LYS A 563 43.06 0.26 -23.54
CA LYS A 563 42.49 -1.06 -23.25
C LYS A 563 43.62 -2.10 -23.13
N PRO A 564 43.79 -2.79 -21.99
CA PRO A 564 44.85 -3.79 -21.80
C PRO A 564 44.52 -5.07 -22.57
N LEU A 565 45.51 -5.64 -23.25
CA LEU A 565 45.35 -6.85 -24.07
C LEU A 565 46.16 -8.03 -23.53
N CYS A 566 47.40 -7.79 -23.09
CA CYS A 566 48.26 -8.82 -22.50
C CYS A 566 49.05 -8.24 -21.33
N LEU A 567 49.06 -8.99 -20.24
CA LEU A 567 49.84 -8.73 -19.03
C LEU A 567 50.76 -9.91 -18.81
N MET A 568 52.05 -9.65 -18.66
CA MET A 568 53.04 -10.68 -18.34
C MET A 568 54.00 -10.18 -17.26
N LEU A 569 54.48 -11.10 -16.44
CA LEU A 569 55.60 -10.87 -15.54
C LEU A 569 56.87 -11.36 -16.24
N ALA A 570 57.59 -10.43 -16.85
CA ALA A 570 58.77 -10.69 -17.68
C ALA A 570 59.66 -9.43 -17.67
N ASP A 571 60.96 -9.61 -17.91
CA ASP A 571 61.85 -8.49 -18.22
C ASP A 571 61.73 -8.17 -19.73
N GLU A 572 61.57 -6.89 -20.07
CA GLU A 572 61.61 -6.45 -21.47
C GLU A 572 62.97 -6.73 -22.14
N SER A 573 64.01 -6.90 -21.33
CA SER A 573 65.37 -7.21 -21.77
C SER A 573 65.55 -8.69 -22.15
N ASP A 574 64.64 -9.57 -21.71
CA ASP A 574 64.62 -11.00 -22.08
C ASP A 574 63.81 -11.18 -23.37
N HIS A 575 64.53 -11.26 -24.49
CA HIS A 575 63.93 -11.29 -25.81
C HIS A 575 63.21 -12.61 -26.09
N GLU A 576 63.75 -13.72 -25.59
CA GLU A 576 63.21 -15.07 -25.77
C GLU A 576 61.82 -15.17 -25.13
N THR A 577 61.70 -14.76 -23.86
CA THR A 577 60.42 -14.78 -23.16
C THR A 577 59.43 -13.79 -23.79
N LEU A 578 59.88 -12.57 -24.10
CA LEU A 578 59.01 -11.53 -24.67
C LEU A 578 58.43 -11.97 -26.03
N THR A 579 59.27 -12.52 -26.92
CA THR A 579 58.84 -12.99 -28.24
C THR A 579 57.95 -14.23 -28.15
N ALA A 580 58.24 -15.16 -27.24
CA ALA A 580 57.40 -16.34 -27.03
C ALA A 580 55.96 -15.94 -26.63
N ILE A 581 55.79 -14.96 -25.75
CA ILE A 581 54.47 -14.52 -25.27
C ILE A 581 53.75 -13.58 -26.25
N LEU A 582 54.46 -12.66 -26.91
CA LEU A 582 53.83 -11.68 -27.81
C LEU A 582 53.62 -12.19 -29.24
N SER A 583 54.39 -13.18 -29.71
CA SER A 583 54.27 -13.68 -31.09
C SER A 583 52.86 -14.15 -31.49
N PRO A 584 52.02 -14.78 -30.63
CA PRO A 584 50.65 -15.09 -30.98
C PRO A 584 49.80 -13.85 -31.27
N LEU A 585 49.99 -12.75 -30.52
CA LEU A 585 49.28 -11.49 -30.77
C LEU A 585 49.70 -10.86 -32.10
N ILE A 586 50.99 -10.91 -32.42
CA ILE A 586 51.50 -10.42 -33.70
C ILE A 586 50.97 -11.26 -34.86
N ALA A 587 50.92 -12.59 -34.71
CA ALA A 587 50.34 -13.48 -35.72
C ALA A 587 48.84 -13.20 -35.95
N GLU A 588 48.06 -13.05 -34.87
CA GLU A 588 46.64 -12.67 -34.93
C GLU A 588 46.47 -11.31 -35.64
N ARG A 589 47.29 -10.32 -35.28
CA ARG A 589 47.30 -8.97 -35.88
C ARG A 589 47.60 -8.99 -37.39
N GLU A 590 48.65 -9.71 -37.80
CA GLU A 590 49.01 -9.79 -39.22
C GLU A 590 47.92 -10.50 -40.05
N ALA A 591 47.26 -11.52 -39.48
CA ALA A 591 46.11 -12.15 -40.13
C ALA A 591 44.95 -11.16 -40.33
N MET A 592 44.62 -10.37 -39.30
CA MET A 592 43.51 -9.40 -39.33
C MET A 592 43.68 -8.28 -40.35
N LYS A 593 44.91 -7.89 -40.72
CA LYS A 593 45.15 -6.84 -41.73
C LYS A 593 44.63 -7.18 -43.13
N SER A 594 44.46 -8.47 -43.42
CA SER A 594 44.08 -8.98 -44.75
C SER A 594 42.63 -9.47 -44.82
N SER A 595 41.82 -9.19 -43.79
CA SER A 595 40.44 -9.66 -43.66
C SER A 595 39.52 -8.54 -43.17
N GLU A 596 38.22 -8.74 -43.36
CA GLU A 596 37.17 -7.84 -42.94
C GLU A 596 36.34 -8.49 -41.83
N LEU A 597 36.04 -7.73 -40.78
CA LEU A 597 35.23 -8.17 -39.65
C LEU A 597 33.76 -7.85 -39.93
N MET A 598 32.91 -8.85 -39.83
CA MET A 598 31.45 -8.73 -39.87
C MET A 598 30.91 -8.77 -38.43
N LEU A 599 30.24 -7.70 -38.01
CA LEU A 599 29.74 -7.53 -36.65
C LEU A 599 28.33 -6.93 -36.66
N GLU A 600 27.43 -7.51 -35.89
CA GLU A 600 26.06 -7.00 -35.74
C GLU A 600 26.03 -5.85 -34.74
N MET A 601 25.63 -4.67 -35.21
CA MET A 601 25.50 -3.45 -34.42
C MET A 601 24.18 -2.75 -34.78
N GLY A 602 23.37 -2.38 -33.79
CA GLY A 602 22.06 -1.76 -33.99
C GLY A 602 21.07 -2.67 -34.70
N GLY A 603 21.27 -3.99 -34.64
CA GLY A 603 20.49 -5.00 -35.38
C GLY A 603 20.86 -5.13 -36.87
N ILE A 604 21.99 -4.53 -37.29
CA ILE A 604 22.45 -4.53 -38.69
C ILE A 604 23.87 -5.08 -38.73
N LEU A 605 24.13 -5.99 -39.68
CA LEU A 605 25.45 -6.54 -39.90
C LEU A 605 26.34 -5.51 -40.62
N ARG A 606 27.40 -5.06 -39.96
CA ARG A 606 28.35 -4.05 -40.46
C ARG A 606 29.74 -4.64 -40.68
N THR A 607 30.50 -4.04 -41.59
CA THR A 607 31.82 -4.51 -42.04
C THR A 607 32.93 -3.55 -41.59
N PHE A 608 33.98 -4.07 -40.96
CA PHE A 608 35.10 -3.31 -40.42
C PHE A 608 36.45 -3.79 -40.96
N LYS A 609 37.33 -2.83 -41.26
CA LYS A 609 38.75 -3.03 -41.62
C LYS A 609 39.63 -2.37 -40.59
N PHE A 610 40.79 -2.93 -40.31
CA PHE A 610 41.68 -2.45 -39.26
C PHE A 610 43.02 -1.96 -39.80
N ILE A 611 43.47 -0.81 -39.29
CA ILE A 611 44.81 -0.28 -39.50
C ILE A 611 45.50 -0.16 -38.15
N PHE A 612 46.51 -1.00 -37.93
CA PHE A 612 47.29 -1.01 -36.70
C PHE A 612 48.50 -0.08 -36.81
N ARG A 613 48.66 0.84 -35.85
CA ARG A 613 49.80 1.75 -35.76
C ARG A 613 50.48 1.58 -34.41
N GLY A 614 51.64 0.95 -34.42
CA GLY A 614 52.47 0.82 -33.23
C GLY A 614 53.27 2.09 -32.96
N THR A 615 52.69 3.02 -32.21
CA THR A 615 53.34 4.31 -31.89
C THR A 615 53.50 4.57 -30.40
N GLY A 616 53.04 3.65 -29.54
CA GLY A 616 53.19 3.73 -28.09
C GLY A 616 54.30 2.84 -27.55
N TYR A 617 55.47 2.88 -28.19
CA TYR A 617 56.71 2.23 -27.75
C TYR A 617 57.70 3.35 -27.44
N ASP A 618 58.49 3.20 -26.39
CA ASP A 618 59.64 4.08 -26.16
C ASP A 618 60.77 3.76 -27.15
N GLU A 619 61.89 4.48 -27.05
CA GLU A 619 63.00 4.34 -28.00
C GLU A 619 63.81 3.05 -27.78
N LYS A 620 63.77 2.51 -26.57
CA LYS A 620 64.47 1.29 -26.18
C LYS A 620 63.79 0.06 -26.77
#